data_AF-A0A562J7T3-F1
#
_entry.id   AF-A0A562J7T3-F1
#
_cell.length_a   1.000
_cell.length_b   1.000
_cell.length_c   1.000
_cell.angle_alpha   90.00
_cell.angle_beta   90.00
_cell.angle_gamma   90.00
#
_symmetry.space_group_name_H-M   'P 1'
#
loop_
_entity.id
_entity.type
_entity.pdbx_description
1 polymer ?
#
loop_
_entity_poly.entity_id
_entity_poly.type
_entity_poly.pdbx_seq_one_letter_code
_entity_poly.pdbx_strand_id
1 'polypeptide(L)'
;MALFKLYLFSLLELILFLIAGFLLTNYILQPIYELSGIRFIGNVGIVWMGVSFILFSIATLLRTRFSKDKGAARILLKDRLGSLTFWAILACSIAVVIIPFISGKMY
;
A
#
# COMPACT_ATOMS: atom_id res chain seq x y z
N MET A 1 -23.78 -12.17 9.85
CA MET A 1 -23.40 -12.69 8.51
C MET A 1 -22.91 -11.62 7.53
N ALA A 2 -23.42 -10.37 7.56
CA ALA A 2 -22.98 -9.31 6.63
C ALA A 2 -21.56 -8.78 6.89
N LEU A 3 -21.14 -8.64 8.16
CA LEU A 3 -19.80 -8.14 8.51
C LEU A 3 -18.68 -9.08 8.04
N PHE A 4 -18.84 -10.39 8.22
CA PHE A 4 -17.83 -11.37 7.78
C PHE A 4 -17.55 -11.29 6.28
N LYS A 5 -18.59 -11.08 5.46
CA LYS A 5 -18.44 -10.88 4.01
C LYS A 5 -17.62 -9.63 3.68
N LEU A 6 -17.79 -8.54 4.43
CA LEU A 6 -17.03 -7.29 4.24
C LEU A 6 -15.55 -7.44 4.64
N TYR A 7 -15.26 -8.18 5.72
CA TYR A 7 -13.89 -8.50 6.11
C TYR A 7 -13.21 -9.42 5.10
N LEU A 8 -13.92 -10.45 4.62
CA LEU A 8 -13.39 -11.35 3.59
C LEU A 8 -13.09 -10.60 2.29
N PHE A 9 -13.97 -9.68 1.88
CA PHE A 9 -13.74 -8.83 0.72
C PHE A 9 -12.50 -7.92 0.92
N SER A 10 -12.35 -7.33 2.11
CA SER A 10 -11.16 -6.52 2.44
C SER A 10 -9.87 -7.33 2.40
N LEU A 11 -9.91 -8.61 2.78
CA LEU A 11 -8.75 -9.50 2.81
C LEU A 11 -8.36 -9.93 1.40
N LEU A 12 -9.34 -10.27 0.55
CA LEU A 12 -9.10 -10.52 -0.88
C LEU A 12 -8.51 -9.27 -1.56
N GLU A 13 -9.03 -8.10 -1.23
CA GLU A 13 -8.50 -6.84 -1.73
C GLU A 13 -7.05 -6.60 -1.31
N LEU A 14 -6.69 -6.89 -0.05
CA LEU A 14 -5.30 -6.83 0.42
C LEU A 14 -4.39 -7.76 -0.42
N ILE A 15 -4.82 -8.99 -0.70
CA ILE A 15 -4.07 -9.94 -1.53
C ILE A 15 -3.88 -9.39 -2.96
N LEU A 16 -4.93 -8.79 -3.54
CA LEU A 16 -4.84 -8.16 -4.87
C LEU A 16 -3.82 -7.01 -4.87
N PHE A 17 -3.77 -6.19 -3.83
CA PHE A 17 -2.78 -5.12 -3.71
C PHE A 17 -1.35 -5.62 -3.42
N LEU A 18 -1.20 -6.77 -2.75
CA LEU A 18 0.08 -7.44 -2.62
C LEU A 18 0.62 -7.87 -3.99
N ILE A 19 -0.22 -8.51 -4.81
CA ILE A 19 0.15 -8.93 -6.17
C ILE A 19 0.43 -7.70 -7.05
N ALA A 20 -0.45 -6.69 -7.04
CA ALA A 20 -0.27 -5.47 -7.83
C ALA A 20 0.99 -4.70 -7.42
N GLY A 21 1.25 -4.58 -6.11
CA GLY A 21 2.47 -3.96 -5.62
C GLY A 21 3.73 -4.74 -5.99
N PHE A 22 3.66 -6.07 -6.08
CA PHE A 22 4.78 -6.88 -6.55
C PHE A 22 5.12 -6.56 -8.00
N LEU A 23 4.11 -6.51 -8.86
CA LEU A 23 4.28 -6.12 -10.26
C LEU A 23 4.83 -4.70 -10.38
N LEU A 24 4.27 -3.74 -9.65
CA LEU A 24 4.74 -2.35 -9.69
C LEU A 24 6.19 -2.23 -9.19
N THR A 25 6.56 -3.01 -8.17
CA THR A 25 7.91 -2.99 -7.63
C THR A 25 8.94 -3.51 -8.63
N ASN A 26 8.66 -4.62 -9.31
CA ASN A 26 9.59 -5.23 -10.27
C ASN A 26 9.57 -4.55 -11.66
N TYR A 27 8.42 -4.09 -12.14
CA TYR A 27 8.31 -3.56 -13.51
C TYR A 27 8.44 -2.03 -13.59
N ILE A 28 8.13 -1.30 -12.51
CA ILE A 28 8.17 0.17 -12.51
C ILE A 28 9.24 0.67 -11.56
N LEU A 29 9.23 0.20 -10.32
CA LEU A 29 10.10 0.76 -9.30
C LEU A 29 11.57 0.34 -9.49
N GLN A 30 11.81 -0.92 -9.84
CA GLN A 30 13.14 -1.43 -10.18
C GLN A 30 13.87 -0.58 -11.24
N PRO A 31 13.31 -0.34 -12.44
CA PRO A 31 14.00 0.50 -13.43
C PRO A 31 14.19 1.94 -12.94
N ILE A 32 13.26 2.49 -12.15
CA ILE A 32 13.43 3.83 -11.56
C ILE A 32 14.62 3.87 -10.59
N TYR A 33 14.77 2.85 -9.75
CA TYR A 33 15.92 2.74 -8.84
C TYR A 33 17.23 2.61 -9.62
N GLU A 34 17.28 1.74 -10.62
CA GLU A 34 18.48 1.53 -11.43
C GLU A 34 18.87 2.79 -12.21
N LEU A 35 17.89 3.52 -12.78
CA LEU A 35 18.11 4.83 -13.42
C LEU A 35 18.64 5.89 -12.45
N SER A 36 18.27 5.78 -11.17
CA SER A 36 18.76 6.66 -10.10
C SER A 36 20.14 6.23 -9.56
N GLY A 37 20.78 5.21 -10.18
CA GLY A 37 22.07 4.68 -9.75
C GLY A 37 22.01 3.76 -8.54
N ILE A 38 20.80 3.38 -8.10
CA ILE A 38 20.57 2.52 -6.93
C ILE A 38 20.46 1.09 -7.42
N ARG A 39 21.38 0.22 -6.98
CA ARG A 39 21.31 -1.21 -7.31
C ARG A 39 20.08 -1.82 -6.63
N PHE A 40 19.17 -2.34 -7.44
CA PHE A 40 17.98 -3.05 -7.00
C PHE A 40 18.31 -4.49 -6.54
N ILE A 41 19.22 -4.60 -5.57
CA ILE A 41 19.74 -5.85 -5.04
C ILE A 41 19.73 -5.75 -3.52
N GLY A 42 19.14 -6.73 -2.83
CA GLY A 42 19.01 -6.73 -1.38
C GLY A 42 17.57 -6.97 -0.92
N ASN A 43 17.10 -6.22 0.07
CA ASN A 43 15.80 -6.41 0.70
C ASN A 43 14.62 -5.81 -0.10
N VAL A 44 14.43 -6.31 -1.32
CA VAL A 44 13.33 -5.93 -2.23
C VAL A 44 11.95 -6.20 -1.59
N GLY A 45 11.86 -7.18 -0.69
CA GLY A 45 10.64 -7.51 0.03
C GLY A 45 10.09 -6.36 0.88
N ILE A 46 10.96 -5.59 1.53
CA ILE A 46 10.56 -4.41 2.31
C ILE A 46 9.96 -3.35 1.39
N VAL A 47 10.62 -3.05 0.26
CA VAL A 47 10.15 -2.07 -0.72
C VAL A 47 8.82 -2.51 -1.33
N TRP A 48 8.72 -3.78 -1.72
CA TRP A 48 7.49 -4.38 -2.23
C TRP A 48 6.33 -4.20 -1.25
N MET A 49 6.56 -4.54 0.02
CA MET A 49 5.56 -4.41 1.07
C MET A 49 5.11 -2.94 1.24
N GLY A 50 6.06 -2.00 1.22
CA GLY A 50 5.77 -0.56 1.25
C GLY A 50 4.90 -0.11 0.08
N VAL A 51 5.23 -0.51 -1.15
CA VAL A 51 4.45 -0.17 -2.35
C VAL A 51 3.03 -0.72 -2.26
N SER A 52 2.86 -1.98 -1.86
CA SER A 52 1.55 -2.61 -1.69
C SER A 52 0.69 -1.88 -0.66
N PHE A 53 1.24 -1.49 0.48
CA PHE A 53 0.50 -0.74 1.49
C PHE A 53 0.19 0.69 1.07
N ILE A 54 1.07 1.35 0.32
CA ILE A 54 0.78 2.66 -0.29
C ILE A 54 -0.42 2.54 -1.24
N LEU A 55 -0.42 1.55 -2.14
CA LEU A 55 -1.53 1.29 -3.05
C LEU A 55 -2.85 1.03 -2.32
N PHE A 56 -2.82 0.14 -1.32
CA PHE A 56 -3.99 -0.16 -0.50
C PHE A 56 -4.53 1.08 0.21
N SER A 57 -3.64 1.92 0.74
CA SER A 57 -4.02 3.15 1.45
C SER A 57 -4.60 4.19 0.50
N ILE A 58 -4.01 4.38 -0.68
CA ILE A 58 -4.52 5.26 -1.73
C ILE A 58 -5.89 4.77 -2.19
N ALA A 59 -6.05 3.48 -2.45
CA ALA A 59 -7.34 2.91 -2.84
C ALA A 59 -8.41 3.08 -1.76
N THR A 60 -8.04 2.92 -0.48
CA THR A 60 -8.92 3.15 0.67
C THR A 60 -9.37 4.62 0.74
N LEU A 61 -8.46 5.57 0.53
CA LEU A 61 -8.75 7.00 0.48
C LEU A 61 -9.67 7.35 -0.70
N LEU A 62 -9.35 6.85 -1.90
CA LEU A 62 -10.14 7.06 -3.11
C LEU A 62 -11.56 6.50 -2.93
N ARG A 63 -11.70 5.26 -2.46
CA ARG A 63 -13.02 4.66 -2.21
C ARG A 63 -13.83 5.42 -1.18
N THR A 64 -13.20 5.94 -0.13
CA THR A 64 -13.91 6.74 0.87
C THR A 64 -14.42 8.06 0.28
N ARG A 65 -13.65 8.67 -0.62
CA ARG A 65 -13.99 9.95 -1.25
C ARG A 65 -15.02 9.80 -2.38
N PHE A 66 -14.95 8.71 -3.16
CA PHE A 66 -15.82 8.47 -4.32
C PHE A 66 -17.03 7.57 -4.04
N SER A 67 -17.04 6.79 -2.95
CA SER A 67 -18.24 6.01 -2.60
C SER A 67 -19.37 6.93 -2.14
N LYS A 68 -20.43 6.96 -2.97
CA LYS A 68 -21.72 7.53 -2.58
C LYS A 68 -22.53 6.59 -1.68
N ASP A 69 -22.07 5.35 -1.53
CA ASP A 69 -22.70 4.33 -0.70
C ASP A 69 -22.72 4.77 0.78
N LYS A 70 -23.91 4.70 1.40
CA LYS A 70 -24.13 5.04 2.81
C LYS A 70 -24.16 3.78 3.70
N GLY A 71 -23.92 2.60 3.13
CA GLY A 71 -23.97 1.32 3.84
C GLY A 71 -22.78 1.06 4.77
N ALA A 72 -22.78 -0.13 5.37
CA ALA A 72 -21.79 -0.58 6.36
C ALA A 72 -20.33 -0.52 5.87
N ALA A 73 -20.09 -0.63 4.55
CA ALA A 73 -18.76 -0.52 3.96
C ALA A 73 -18.14 0.87 4.17
N ARG A 74 -18.93 1.95 4.10
CA ARG A 74 -18.44 3.31 4.32
C ARG A 74 -18.11 3.58 5.78
N ILE A 75 -18.88 3.00 6.71
CA ILE A 75 -18.60 3.10 8.15
C ILE A 75 -17.25 2.43 8.45
N LEU A 76 -17.02 1.23 7.92
CA LEU A 76 -15.77 0.48 8.10
C LEU A 76 -14.57 1.20 7.48
N LEU A 77 -14.73 1.81 6.30
CA LEU A 77 -13.70 2.63 5.65
C LEU A 77 -13.36 3.89 6.45
N LYS A 78 -14.39 4.60 6.97
CA LYS A 78 -14.19 5.78 7.82
C LYS A 78 -13.50 5.43 9.13
N ASP A 79 -13.89 4.33 9.75
CA ASP A 79 -13.28 3.84 10.99
C ASP A 79 -11.80 3.48 10.78
N ARG A 80 -11.50 2.79 9.66
CA ARG A 80 -10.12 2.49 9.25
C ARG A 80 -9.28 3.75 9.04
N LEU A 81 -9.84 4.79 8.39
CA LEU A 81 -9.15 6.07 8.19
C LEU A 81 -9.03 6.92 9.46
N GLY A 82 -9.91 6.71 10.44
CA GLY A 82 -9.80 7.34 11.76
C GLY A 82 -8.71 6.72 12.64
N SER A 83 -8.27 5.50 12.31
CA SER A 83 -7.25 4.80 13.08
C SER A 83 -5.85 5.37 12.89
N LEU A 84 -5.16 5.64 14.00
CA LEU A 84 -3.75 6.04 14.00
C LEU A 84 -2.85 4.96 13.40
N THR A 85 -3.22 3.68 13.52
CA THR A 85 -2.46 2.58 12.93
C THR A 85 -2.42 2.64 11.40
N PHE A 86 -3.51 3.07 10.76
CA PHE A 86 -3.55 3.23 9.31
C PHE A 86 -2.55 4.30 8.84
N TRP A 87 -2.55 5.46 9.49
CA TRP A 87 -1.62 6.54 9.17
C TRP A 87 -0.17 6.19 9.48
N ALA A 88 0.09 5.48 10.58
CA ALA A 88 1.42 4.99 10.91
C ALA A 88 1.95 4.00 9.85
N ILE A 89 1.12 3.06 9.40
CA ILE A 89 1.49 2.11 8.34
C ILE A 89 1.73 2.85 7.02
N LEU A 90 0.86 3.81 6.66
CA LEU A 90 1.04 4.61 5.45
C LEU A 90 2.35 5.42 5.49
N ALA A 91 2.63 6.10 6.59
CA ALA A 91 3.85 6.88 6.76
C ALA A 91 5.10 5.99 6.71
N CYS A 92 5.08 4.84 7.39
CA CYS A 92 6.16 3.85 7.36
C CYS A 92 6.39 3.31 5.95
N SER A 93 5.31 3.01 5.23
CA SER A 93 5.38 2.50 3.85
C SER A 93 5.99 3.52 2.89
N ILE A 94 5.63 4.80 3.03
CA ILE A 94 6.22 5.91 2.27
C ILE A 94 7.71 6.04 2.61
N ALA A 95 8.06 6.05 3.90
CA ALA A 95 9.46 6.15 4.32
C ALA A 95 10.30 5.00 3.74
N VAL A 96 9.77 3.78 3.80
CA VAL A 96 10.41 2.58 3.25
C VAL A 96 10.77 2.76 1.77
N VAL A 97 9.85 3.32 0.97
CA VAL A 97 10.07 3.53 -0.46
C VAL A 97 10.97 4.73 -0.75
N ILE A 98 10.97 5.78 0.08
CA ILE A 98 11.74 7.01 -0.17
C ILE A 98 13.18 6.91 0.33
N ILE A 99 13.43 6.28 1.47
CA ILE A 99 14.76 6.21 2.10
C ILE A 99 15.87 5.70 1.17
N PRO A 100 15.68 4.68 0.31
CA PRO A 100 16.72 4.23 -0.60
C PRO A 100 17.13 5.31 -1.61
N PHE A 101 16.23 6.22 -1.99
CA PHE A 101 16.54 7.37 -2.83
C PHE A 101 17.42 8.41 -2.13
N ILE A 102 17.23 8.60 -0.82
CA ILE A 102 18.05 9.52 -0.01
C ILE A 102 19.41 8.90 0.29
N SER A 103 19.43 7.60 0.57
CA SER A 103 20.63 6.87 1.01
C SER A 103 21.52 6.44 -0.16
N GLY A 104 20.98 6.45 -1.39
CA GLY A 104 21.66 5.98 -2.61
C GLY A 104 21.91 4.46 -2.64
N LYS A 105 21.33 3.71 -1.69
CA LYS A 105 21.50 2.25 -1.54
C LYS A 105 20.21 1.64 -0.99
N MET A 106 19.94 0.39 -1.35
CA MET A 106 18.90 -0.40 -0.68
C MET A 106 19.36 -0.86 0.70
N TYR A 107 18.38 -1.13 1.57
CA TYR A 107 18.57 -1.69 2.91
C TYR A 107 19.32 -3.01 2.88
#